data_AF-A0A1Q5Q0A3-F1
#
_entry.id   AF-A0A1Q5Q0A3-F1
#
_cell.length_a   1.000
_cell.length_b   1.000
_cell.length_c   1.000
_cell.angle_alpha   90.00
_cell.angle_beta   90.00
_cell.angle_gamma   90.00
#
_symmetry.space_group_name_H-M   'P 1'
#
loop_
_entity.id
_entity.type
_entity.pdbx_description
1 polymer ?
#
loop_
_entity_poly.entity_id
_entity_poly.type
_entity_poly.pdbx_seq_one_letter_code
_entity_poly.pdbx_strand_id
1 'polypeptide(L)'
;MDLISAHRDRLRALDPALAIGAEPPTLELTDHVIRAGGGLALLRHRSADPADPHSAWGPLRTSQLTCWHDGNLSGLVDLVTDAVAAAAAHWRLDASDRETCLAAFSPARDTAVTAALLETGFAPISQTGVLTDLARLAPAHELPAGHTIAPLSEATDEQVLPLIEALGDEEADYLVTYPRPVSPARSLVAEARSSGARTSFVTRSGKRVVGIVTTNEPGTSDDPADKPWFARSTSLARVGYLGLAYVVPDFRGRGVMSSLVTAAHAAQREIGTRAMIADYSVTNPYSCSLWHKTGYRPLHHTWRRRVPVS
;
A
#
# COMPACT_ATOMS: atom_id res chain seq x y z
N MET A 1 -23.46 -23.61 4.74
CA MET A 1 -23.27 -22.28 4.15
C MET A 1 -22.13 -22.40 3.14
N ASP A 2 -22.26 -21.84 1.95
CA ASP A 2 -21.17 -21.82 0.96
C ASP A 2 -19.95 -21.05 1.53
N LEU A 3 -18.74 -21.58 1.34
CA LEU A 3 -17.49 -21.03 1.89
C LEU A 3 -17.27 -19.57 1.46
N ILE A 4 -17.56 -19.26 0.20
CA ILE A 4 -17.38 -17.91 -0.35
C ILE A 4 -18.36 -16.95 0.32
N SER A 5 -19.62 -17.37 0.46
CA SER A 5 -20.64 -16.60 1.18
C SER A 5 -20.25 -16.36 2.65
N ALA A 6 -19.82 -17.40 3.37
CA ALA A 6 -19.36 -17.28 4.75
C ALA A 6 -18.15 -16.33 4.89
N HIS A 7 -17.18 -16.43 3.99
CA HIS A 7 -16.03 -15.53 3.97
C HIS A 7 -16.44 -14.06 3.74
N ARG A 8 -17.36 -13.80 2.81
CA ARG A 8 -17.87 -12.45 2.54
C ARG A 8 -18.61 -11.86 3.73
N ASP A 9 -19.46 -12.64 4.38
CA ASP A 9 -20.20 -12.20 5.57
C ASP A 9 -19.25 -11.84 6.72
N ARG A 10 -18.18 -12.63 6.87
CA ARG A 10 -17.11 -12.35 7.82
C ARG A 10 -16.38 -11.04 7.50
N LEU A 11 -15.99 -10.79 6.24
CA LEU A 11 -15.37 -9.53 5.84
C LEU A 11 -16.27 -8.32 6.13
N ARG A 12 -17.58 -8.42 5.83
CA ARG A 12 -18.57 -7.37 6.16
C ARG A 12 -18.62 -7.07 7.65
N ALA A 13 -18.59 -8.12 8.47
CA ALA A 13 -18.64 -7.99 9.92
C ALA A 13 -17.36 -7.37 10.51
N LEU A 14 -16.20 -7.60 9.89
CA LEU A 14 -14.91 -7.04 10.33
C LEU A 14 -14.85 -5.52 10.11
N ASP A 15 -15.16 -5.09 8.90
CA ASP A 15 -15.08 -3.68 8.52
C ASP A 15 -15.86 -3.39 7.23
N PRO A 16 -16.86 -2.49 7.27
CA PRO A 16 -17.68 -2.18 6.10
C PRO A 16 -16.89 -1.51 4.97
N ALA A 17 -15.70 -0.96 5.22
CA ALA A 17 -14.84 -0.34 4.20
C ALA A 17 -14.02 -1.36 3.39
N LEU A 18 -14.00 -2.64 3.77
CA LEU A 18 -13.28 -3.67 3.00
C LEU A 18 -13.97 -3.88 1.65
N ALA A 19 -13.16 -3.99 0.60
CA ALA A 19 -13.67 -4.55 -0.64
C ALA A 19 -14.10 -5.99 -0.37
N ILE A 20 -15.40 -6.26 -0.47
CA ILE A 20 -15.92 -7.62 -0.38
C ILE A 20 -15.53 -8.28 -1.70
N GLY A 21 -14.50 -9.12 -1.65
CA GLY A 21 -13.96 -9.77 -2.83
C GLY A 21 -15.06 -10.33 -3.74
N ALA A 22 -14.85 -10.14 -5.04
CA ALA A 22 -15.57 -10.88 -6.07
C ALA A 22 -15.41 -12.40 -5.82
N GLU A 23 -16.11 -13.22 -6.60
CA GLU A 23 -15.90 -14.67 -6.58
C GLU A 23 -14.39 -14.97 -6.74
N PRO A 24 -13.90 -16.14 -6.27
CA PRO A 24 -12.56 -16.57 -6.63
C PRO A 24 -12.36 -16.33 -8.13
N PRO A 25 -11.31 -15.61 -8.53
CA PRO A 25 -11.15 -15.25 -9.94
C PRO A 25 -11.15 -16.51 -10.78
N THR A 26 -11.59 -16.40 -12.03
CA THR A 26 -11.44 -17.47 -13.01
C THR A 26 -9.98 -17.91 -13.00
N LEU A 27 -9.75 -19.21 -12.73
CA LEU A 27 -8.41 -19.75 -12.58
C LEU A 27 -7.62 -19.53 -13.87
N GLU A 28 -6.45 -18.92 -13.74
CA GLU A 28 -5.46 -18.86 -14.82
C GLU A 28 -4.57 -20.12 -14.78
N LEU A 29 -3.91 -20.44 -15.89
CA LEU A 29 -2.99 -21.60 -15.97
C LEU A 29 -1.83 -21.53 -14.96
N THR A 30 -1.49 -20.33 -14.48
CA THR A 30 -0.40 -20.05 -13.53
C THR A 30 -0.85 -20.10 -12.07
N ASP A 31 -2.14 -20.31 -11.82
CA ASP A 31 -2.72 -20.32 -10.49
C ASP A 31 -2.63 -21.72 -9.86
N HIS A 32 -2.13 -21.77 -8.62
CA HIS A 32 -2.17 -22.99 -7.82
C HIS A 32 -3.30 -22.90 -6.80
N VAL A 33 -4.24 -23.85 -6.87
CA VAL A 33 -5.38 -23.94 -5.96
C VAL A 33 -5.07 -24.91 -4.84
N ILE A 34 -5.28 -24.48 -3.61
CA ILE A 34 -5.00 -25.25 -2.40
C ILE A 34 -6.29 -25.37 -1.58
N ARG A 35 -6.57 -26.57 -1.10
CA ARG A 35 -7.72 -26.87 -0.24
C ARG A 35 -7.24 -27.62 0.98
N ALA A 36 -7.33 -26.98 2.13
CA ALA A 36 -6.92 -27.54 3.42
C ALA A 36 -7.80 -26.94 4.52
N GLY A 37 -8.05 -27.73 5.58
CA GLY A 37 -8.72 -27.21 6.78
C GLY A 37 -10.12 -26.63 6.57
N GLY A 38 -10.82 -27.03 5.50
CA GLY A 38 -12.13 -26.45 5.11
C GLY A 38 -12.05 -25.09 4.39
N GLY A 39 -10.84 -24.56 4.19
CA GLY A 39 -10.58 -23.33 3.43
C GLY A 39 -10.15 -23.58 1.98
N LEU A 40 -9.98 -22.48 1.26
CA LEU A 40 -9.52 -22.41 -0.12
C LEU A 40 -8.46 -21.32 -0.23
N ALA A 41 -7.33 -21.61 -0.85
CA ALA A 41 -6.33 -20.62 -1.19
C ALA A 41 -6.01 -20.64 -2.68
N LEU A 42 -5.70 -19.46 -3.20
CA LEU A 42 -5.16 -19.25 -4.52
C LEU A 42 -3.76 -18.67 -4.37
N LEU A 43 -2.80 -19.33 -4.99
CA LEU A 43 -1.42 -18.87 -5.08
C LEU A 43 -1.12 -18.47 -6.53
N ARG A 44 -0.81 -17.18 -6.72
CA ARG A 44 -0.48 -16.63 -8.05
C ARG A 44 0.96 -16.18 -8.11
N HIS A 45 1.73 -16.74 -9.02
CA HIS A 45 3.13 -16.37 -9.21
C HIS A 45 3.27 -15.18 -10.18
N ARG A 46 4.13 -14.22 -9.83
CA ARG A 46 4.42 -13.04 -10.64
C ARG A 46 5.92 -12.78 -10.66
N SER A 47 6.40 -12.32 -11.81
CA SER A 47 7.74 -11.77 -11.99
C SER A 47 7.63 -10.36 -12.55
N ALA A 48 8.31 -9.40 -11.94
CA ALA A 48 8.42 -8.02 -12.42
C ALA A 48 9.70 -7.85 -13.26
N ASP A 49 9.64 -6.97 -14.25
CA ASP A 49 10.82 -6.52 -14.98
C ASP A 49 11.61 -5.55 -14.08
N PRO A 50 12.90 -5.79 -13.81
CA PRO A 50 13.72 -4.84 -13.04
C PRO A 50 13.88 -3.46 -13.69
N ALA A 51 13.57 -3.33 -14.99
CA ALA A 51 13.53 -2.04 -15.68
C ALA A 51 12.19 -1.29 -15.48
N ASP A 52 11.14 -1.95 -14.99
CA ASP A 52 9.88 -1.32 -14.64
C ASP A 52 10.09 -0.42 -13.40
N PRO A 53 9.81 0.90 -13.49
CA PRO A 53 9.85 1.81 -12.35
C PRO A 53 9.07 1.31 -11.12
N HIS A 54 7.95 0.63 -11.31
CA HIS A 54 7.13 0.15 -10.19
C HIS A 54 7.74 -1.09 -9.49
N SER A 55 8.73 -1.75 -10.11
CA SER A 55 9.43 -2.90 -9.52
C SER A 55 10.26 -2.54 -8.28
N ALA A 56 10.46 -1.24 -8.00
CA ALA A 56 11.10 -0.77 -6.78
C ALA A 56 10.24 -1.02 -5.53
N TRP A 57 8.91 -1.23 -5.67
CA TRP A 57 7.98 -1.39 -4.54
C TRP A 57 7.77 -2.85 -4.10
N GLY A 58 8.80 -3.68 -4.22
CA GLY A 58 8.80 -5.05 -3.73
C GLY A 58 9.80 -5.96 -4.44
N PRO A 59 9.85 -7.24 -4.03
CA PRO A 59 10.69 -8.24 -4.69
C PRO A 59 10.28 -8.48 -6.14
N LEU A 60 11.26 -8.78 -7.00
CA LEU A 60 10.99 -9.08 -8.42
C LEU A 60 10.12 -10.31 -8.60
N ARG A 61 10.19 -11.30 -7.72
CA ARG A 61 9.41 -12.55 -7.80
C ARG A 61 8.50 -12.65 -6.58
N THR A 62 7.21 -12.80 -6.83
CA THR A 62 6.22 -12.89 -5.76
C THR A 62 5.24 -14.01 -6.03
N SER A 63 5.08 -14.92 -5.05
CA SER A 63 3.89 -15.76 -4.93
C SER A 63 2.86 -14.97 -4.12
N GLN A 64 1.72 -14.60 -4.70
CA GLN A 64 0.66 -13.89 -4.00
C GLN A 64 -0.40 -14.88 -3.50
N LEU A 65 -0.62 -14.90 -2.19
CA LEU A 65 -1.59 -15.74 -1.50
C LEU A 65 -2.90 -14.97 -1.26
N THR A 66 -4.01 -15.55 -1.71
CA THR A 66 -5.37 -15.10 -1.40
C THR A 66 -6.14 -16.26 -0.76
N CYS A 67 -6.80 -16.04 0.38
CA CYS A 67 -7.48 -17.08 1.14
C CYS A 67 -8.99 -16.80 1.28
N TRP A 68 -9.81 -17.83 1.11
CA TRP A 68 -11.22 -17.88 1.49
C TRP A 68 -11.39 -18.92 2.59
N HIS A 69 -12.01 -18.49 3.69
CA HIS A 69 -12.12 -19.27 4.92
C HIS A 69 -13.29 -18.75 5.76
N ASP A 70 -13.78 -19.60 6.66
CA ASP A 70 -14.87 -19.32 7.59
C ASP A 70 -14.40 -18.65 8.90
N GLY A 71 -13.09 -18.64 9.16
CA GLY A 71 -12.48 -18.06 10.36
C GLY A 71 -11.87 -19.10 11.30
N ASN A 72 -11.93 -20.38 10.97
CA ASN A 72 -11.23 -21.42 11.73
C ASN A 72 -9.71 -21.25 11.62
N LEU A 73 -9.07 -20.99 12.76
CA LEU A 73 -7.62 -20.76 12.84
C LEU A 73 -6.79 -21.98 12.42
N SER A 74 -7.11 -23.18 12.92
CA SER A 74 -6.30 -24.37 12.59
C SER A 74 -6.35 -24.65 11.09
N GLY A 75 -7.54 -24.49 10.48
CA GLY A 75 -7.68 -24.66 9.04
C GLY A 75 -6.95 -23.59 8.22
N LEU A 76 -6.86 -22.37 8.73
CA LEU A 76 -6.03 -21.31 8.13
C LEU A 76 -4.54 -21.63 8.21
N VAL A 77 -4.05 -22.14 9.34
CA VAL A 77 -2.64 -22.52 9.51
C VAL A 77 -2.25 -23.62 8.52
N ASP A 78 -3.09 -24.65 8.38
CA ASP A 78 -2.89 -25.72 7.40
C ASP A 78 -2.83 -25.14 5.98
N LEU A 79 -3.80 -24.27 5.63
CA LEU A 79 -3.90 -23.66 4.31
C LEU A 79 -2.67 -22.80 3.95
N VAL A 80 -2.19 -21.99 4.89
CA VAL A 80 -1.02 -21.13 4.68
C VAL A 80 0.26 -21.98 4.63
N THR A 81 0.34 -23.05 5.42
CA THR A 81 1.48 -23.99 5.41
C THR A 81 1.60 -24.67 4.05
N ASP A 82 0.49 -25.16 3.50
CA ASP A 82 0.47 -25.77 2.17
C ASP A 82 0.82 -24.74 1.07
N ALA A 83 0.38 -23.49 1.21
CA ALA A 83 0.75 -22.41 0.29
C ALA A 83 2.24 -22.09 0.31
N VAL A 84 2.87 -22.15 1.48
CA VAL A 84 4.33 -22.00 1.61
C VAL A 84 5.05 -23.14 0.90
N ALA A 85 4.62 -24.38 1.12
CA ALA A 85 5.22 -25.55 0.47
C ALA A 85 5.08 -25.48 -1.06
N ALA A 86 3.90 -25.08 -1.56
CA ALA A 86 3.66 -24.88 -2.99
C ALA A 86 4.55 -23.76 -3.58
N ALA A 87 4.71 -22.64 -2.86
CA ALA A 87 5.59 -21.56 -3.29
C ALA A 87 7.07 -21.99 -3.36
N ALA A 88 7.54 -22.79 -2.39
CA ALA A 88 8.89 -23.32 -2.37
C ALA A 88 9.13 -24.35 -3.49
N ALA A 89 8.14 -25.18 -3.79
CA ALA A 89 8.23 -26.13 -4.91
C ALA A 89 8.27 -25.43 -6.28
N HIS A 90 7.58 -24.28 -6.40
CA HIS A 90 7.60 -23.48 -7.62
C HIS A 90 8.94 -22.76 -7.83
N TRP A 91 9.40 -22.04 -6.81
CA TRP A 91 10.64 -21.27 -6.90
C TRP A 91 11.82 -22.14 -6.45
N ARG A 92 12.63 -22.61 -7.41
CA ARG A 92 13.91 -23.27 -7.11
C ARG A 92 14.94 -22.22 -6.68
N LEU A 93 14.98 -21.92 -5.39
CA LEU A 93 15.81 -20.86 -4.83
C LEU A 93 17.11 -21.40 -4.26
N ASP A 94 18.17 -20.60 -4.36
CA ASP A 94 19.40 -20.78 -3.60
C ASP A 94 19.40 -19.88 -2.35
N ALA A 95 20.37 -20.09 -1.46
CA ALA A 95 20.48 -19.36 -0.20
C ALA A 95 20.79 -17.86 -0.34
N SER A 96 21.19 -17.40 -1.53
CA SER A 96 21.49 -16.00 -1.80
C SER A 96 20.27 -15.20 -2.26
N ASP A 97 19.16 -15.85 -2.61
CA ASP A 97 18.00 -15.16 -3.15
C ASP A 97 17.35 -14.21 -2.14
N ARG A 98 17.22 -12.94 -2.55
CA ARG A 98 16.57 -11.86 -1.78
C ARG A 98 15.36 -11.27 -2.50
N GLU A 99 15.15 -11.65 -3.75
CA GLU A 99 14.18 -11.06 -4.67
C GLU A 99 12.95 -11.96 -4.87
N THR A 100 12.82 -13.04 -4.09
CA THR A 100 11.61 -13.88 -4.07
C THR A 100 10.92 -13.84 -2.71
N CYS A 101 9.60 -13.62 -2.73
CA CYS A 101 8.79 -13.73 -1.53
C CYS A 101 7.45 -14.43 -1.78
N LEU A 102 6.86 -14.91 -0.69
CA LEU A 102 5.44 -15.19 -0.59
C LEU A 102 4.80 -13.98 0.08
N ALA A 103 3.81 -13.38 -0.59
CA ALA A 103 3.09 -12.20 -0.11
C ALA A 103 1.63 -12.55 0.17
N ALA A 104 1.06 -11.99 1.23
CA ALA A 104 -0.35 -12.10 1.55
C ALA A 104 -0.93 -10.72 1.86
N PHE A 105 -2.20 -10.52 1.54
CA PHE A 105 -2.94 -9.32 1.90
C PHE A 105 -4.07 -9.74 2.84
N SER A 106 -4.13 -9.13 4.03
CA SER A 106 -5.15 -9.47 5.03
C SER A 106 -5.90 -8.22 5.49
N PRO A 107 -7.20 -8.32 5.80
CA PRO A 107 -7.88 -7.26 6.54
C PRO A 107 -7.17 -7.01 7.87
N ALA A 108 -6.98 -5.75 8.24
CA ALA A 108 -6.19 -5.39 9.41
C ALA A 108 -6.83 -5.83 10.74
N ARG A 109 -8.16 -6.01 10.75
CA ARG A 109 -8.94 -6.45 11.93
C ARG A 109 -9.13 -7.97 12.00
N ASP A 110 -8.57 -8.70 11.05
CA ASP A 110 -8.71 -10.15 10.98
C ASP A 110 -7.65 -10.84 11.84
N THR A 111 -7.98 -11.05 13.12
CA THR A 111 -7.04 -11.64 14.08
C THR A 111 -6.74 -13.10 13.80
N ALA A 112 -7.67 -13.86 13.20
CA ALA A 112 -7.46 -15.26 12.84
C ALA A 112 -6.43 -15.39 11.71
N VAL A 113 -6.56 -14.59 10.65
CA VAL A 113 -5.56 -14.57 9.57
C VAL A 113 -4.23 -14.04 10.07
N THR A 114 -4.24 -13.01 10.92
CA THR A 114 -3.01 -12.48 11.55
C THR A 114 -2.26 -13.57 12.32
N ALA A 115 -2.96 -14.34 13.16
CA ALA A 115 -2.35 -15.43 13.92
C ALA A 115 -1.78 -16.50 12.98
N ALA A 116 -2.53 -16.96 11.98
CA ALA A 116 -2.07 -17.97 11.04
C ALA A 116 -0.83 -17.52 10.24
N LEU A 117 -0.79 -16.27 9.80
CA LEU A 117 0.36 -15.70 9.08
C LEU A 117 1.61 -15.61 9.99
N LEU A 118 1.45 -15.20 11.25
CA LEU A 118 2.55 -15.16 12.21
C LEU A 118 3.08 -16.55 12.55
N GLU A 119 2.20 -17.52 12.82
CA GLU A 119 2.58 -18.92 13.11
C GLU A 119 3.34 -19.57 11.95
N THR A 120 3.02 -19.14 10.73
CA THR A 120 3.70 -19.59 9.51
C THR A 120 4.83 -18.65 9.08
N GLY A 121 5.33 -17.77 9.95
CA GLY A 121 6.57 -17.02 9.74
C GLY A 121 6.49 -15.87 8.74
N PHE A 122 5.30 -15.33 8.46
CA PHE A 122 5.16 -14.05 7.79
C PHE A 122 5.42 -12.89 8.75
N ALA A 123 5.96 -11.81 8.20
CA ALA A 123 6.06 -10.51 8.88
C ALA A 123 5.21 -9.47 8.15
N PRO A 124 4.54 -8.55 8.86
CA PRO A 124 3.89 -7.43 8.23
C PRO A 124 4.95 -6.43 7.76
N ILE A 125 4.82 -5.95 6.52
CA ILE A 125 5.82 -5.05 5.89
C ILE A 125 5.24 -3.65 5.70
N SER A 126 4.02 -3.59 5.18
CA SER A 126 3.29 -2.34 5.01
C SER A 126 1.82 -2.53 5.37
N GLN A 127 1.13 -1.42 5.51
CA GLN A 127 -0.30 -1.38 5.72
C GLN A 127 -0.95 -0.37 4.79
N THR A 128 -2.16 -0.71 4.36
CA THR A 128 -3.06 0.21 3.68
C THR A 128 -3.92 0.85 4.74
N GLY A 129 -3.73 2.15 4.99
CA GLY A 129 -4.58 2.95 5.85
C GLY A 129 -5.74 3.55 5.07
N VAL A 130 -6.87 3.74 5.76
CA VAL A 130 -8.03 4.44 5.24
C VAL A 130 -8.44 5.59 6.16
N LEU A 131 -8.72 6.73 5.55
CA LEU A 131 -9.38 7.87 6.18
C LEU A 131 -10.79 7.98 5.58
N THR A 132 -11.81 7.67 6.38
CA THR A 132 -13.21 7.54 5.92
C THR A 132 -14.02 8.83 6.04
N ASP A 133 -13.50 9.84 6.74
CA ASP A 133 -14.17 11.12 6.94
C ASP A 133 -13.17 12.26 6.74
N LEU A 134 -13.02 12.65 5.47
CA LEU A 134 -12.16 13.77 5.06
C LEU A 134 -12.69 15.12 5.59
N ALA A 135 -13.95 15.19 6.04
CA ALA A 135 -14.55 16.42 6.55
C ALA A 135 -14.16 16.70 8.01
N ARG A 136 -13.80 15.68 8.79
CA ARG A 136 -13.42 15.79 10.22
C ARG A 136 -11.93 16.05 10.47
N LEU A 137 -11.19 16.44 9.45
CA LEU A 137 -9.75 16.63 9.58
C LEU A 137 -9.36 17.76 10.52
N ALA A 138 -8.25 17.53 11.23
CA ALA A 138 -7.63 18.53 12.08
C ALA A 138 -7.21 19.78 11.27
N PRO A 139 -7.20 20.96 11.90
CA PRO A 139 -6.72 22.18 11.25
C PRO A 139 -5.24 22.06 10.87
N ALA A 140 -4.85 22.79 9.83
CA ALA A 140 -3.47 22.81 9.37
C ALA A 140 -2.53 23.30 10.47
N HIS A 141 -1.37 22.66 10.59
CA HIS A 141 -0.28 23.21 11.40
C HIS A 141 0.29 24.46 10.71
N GLU A 142 0.55 25.50 11.49
CA GLU A 142 1.30 26.66 11.01
C GLU A 142 2.70 26.21 10.57
N LEU A 143 3.08 26.60 9.36
CA LEU A 143 4.42 26.35 8.87
C LEU A 143 5.42 27.24 9.60
N PRO A 144 6.67 26.80 9.80
CA PRO A 144 7.71 27.67 10.31
C PRO A 144 7.90 28.91 9.40
N ALA A 145 8.26 30.04 10.00
CA ALA A 145 8.49 31.28 9.25
C ALA A 145 9.43 31.06 8.04
N GLY A 146 9.12 31.69 6.90
CA GLY A 146 9.89 31.55 5.66
C GLY A 146 9.57 30.29 4.83
N HIS A 147 8.58 29.50 5.23
CA HIS A 147 8.13 28.33 4.48
C HIS A 147 6.77 28.56 3.85
N THR A 148 6.57 27.98 2.68
CA THR A 148 5.29 28.03 1.96
C THR A 148 4.95 26.68 1.38
N ILE A 149 3.65 26.37 1.30
CA ILE A 149 3.14 25.26 0.51
C ILE A 149 2.78 25.79 -0.87
N ALA A 150 3.20 25.07 -1.91
CA ALA A 150 2.88 25.37 -3.29
C ALA A 150 2.42 24.08 -4.00
N PRO A 151 1.54 24.17 -5.01
CA PRO A 151 1.22 23.02 -5.85
C PRO A 151 2.48 22.44 -6.49
N LEU A 152 2.52 21.11 -6.62
CA LEU A 152 3.53 20.44 -7.43
C LEU A 152 3.38 20.93 -8.88
N SER A 153 4.46 21.39 -9.50
CA SER A 153 4.46 21.90 -10.88
C SER A 153 5.76 21.55 -11.59
N GLU A 154 5.78 21.70 -12.92
CA GLU A 154 6.98 21.45 -13.74
C GLU A 154 8.21 22.22 -13.25
N ALA A 155 8.02 23.44 -12.72
CA ALA A 155 9.08 24.26 -12.15
C ALA A 155 9.73 23.66 -10.88
N THR A 156 9.13 22.62 -10.30
CA THR A 156 9.62 21.92 -9.11
C THR A 156 10.09 20.50 -9.39
N ASP A 157 9.89 19.97 -10.59
CA ASP A 157 10.18 18.57 -10.95
C ASP A 157 11.62 18.17 -10.62
N GLU A 158 12.61 18.90 -11.14
CA GLU A 158 14.02 18.60 -10.89
C GLU A 158 14.42 18.73 -9.40
N GLN A 159 13.67 19.49 -8.59
CA GLN A 159 13.92 19.58 -7.15
C GLN A 159 13.28 18.45 -6.35
N VAL A 160 12.24 17.80 -6.87
CA VAL A 160 11.55 16.70 -6.16
C VAL A 160 12.13 15.33 -6.46
N LEU A 161 12.81 15.15 -7.60
CA LEU A 161 13.48 13.88 -7.93
C LEU A 161 14.40 13.37 -6.80
N PRO A 162 15.36 14.16 -6.27
CA PRO A 162 16.20 13.69 -5.16
C PRO A 162 15.44 13.45 -3.85
N LEU A 163 14.26 14.05 -3.67
CA LEU A 163 13.41 13.74 -2.50
C LEU A 163 12.76 12.37 -2.63
N ILE A 164 12.33 11.99 -3.84
CA ILE A 164 11.73 10.68 -4.11
C ILE A 164 12.79 9.58 -4.05
N GLU A 165 13.99 9.85 -4.55
CA GLU A 165 15.13 8.93 -4.44
C GLU A 165 15.49 8.70 -2.96
N ALA A 166 15.62 9.78 -2.18
CA ALA A 166 15.88 9.67 -0.75
C ALA A 166 14.77 8.91 0.01
N LEU A 167 13.49 9.10 -0.36
CA LEU A 167 12.40 8.30 0.18
C LEU A 167 12.59 6.82 -0.14
N GLY A 168 12.93 6.49 -1.39
CA GLY A 168 13.18 5.12 -1.83
C GLY A 168 14.34 4.46 -1.09
N ASP A 169 15.43 5.19 -0.86
CA ASP A 169 16.59 4.71 -0.11
C ASP A 169 16.22 4.48 1.37
N GLU A 170 15.52 5.42 2.02
CA GLU A 170 15.10 5.27 3.41
C GLU A 170 14.08 4.13 3.62
N GLU A 171 13.14 3.95 2.68
CA GLU A 171 12.16 2.86 2.75
C GLU A 171 12.80 1.47 2.50
N ALA A 172 14.00 1.42 1.93
CA ALA A 172 14.71 0.17 1.68
C ALA A 172 15.27 -0.43 2.99
N ASP A 173 15.64 0.42 3.95
CA ASP A 173 16.02 0.01 5.30
C ASP A 173 14.88 -0.73 6.03
N TYR A 174 13.64 -0.50 5.60
CA TYR A 174 12.43 -1.14 6.13
C TYR A 174 11.89 -2.28 5.24
N LEU A 175 12.62 -2.67 4.18
CA LEU A 175 12.25 -3.71 3.21
C LEU A 175 10.94 -3.43 2.45
N VAL A 176 10.54 -2.16 2.38
CA VAL A 176 9.36 -1.74 1.61
C VAL A 176 9.75 -1.56 0.15
N THR A 177 10.83 -0.81 -0.07
CA THR A 177 11.43 -0.59 -1.39
C THR A 177 12.68 -1.42 -1.59
N TYR A 178 13.03 -1.61 -2.86
CA TYR A 178 14.21 -2.34 -3.29
C TYR A 178 14.96 -1.47 -4.30
N PRO A 179 16.27 -1.24 -4.12
CA PRO A 179 17.06 -0.52 -5.10
C PRO A 179 16.97 -1.17 -6.49
N ARG A 180 16.85 -0.34 -7.51
CA ARG A 180 16.76 -0.76 -8.92
C ARG A 180 17.79 -0.01 -9.76
N PRO A 181 18.24 -0.58 -10.90
CA PRO A 181 19.13 0.12 -11.82
C PRO A 181 18.52 1.41 -12.39
N VAL A 182 17.19 1.46 -12.50
CA VAL A 182 16.43 2.61 -13.00
C VAL A 182 15.68 3.25 -11.83
N SER A 183 15.98 4.51 -11.54
CA SER A 183 15.27 5.29 -10.53
C SER A 183 13.81 5.50 -10.96
N PRO A 184 12.82 5.22 -10.08
CA PRO A 184 11.42 5.42 -10.41
C PRO A 184 10.99 6.89 -10.32
N ALA A 185 11.85 7.78 -9.83
CA ALA A 185 11.48 9.15 -9.45
C ALA A 185 10.83 9.92 -10.60
N ARG A 186 11.38 9.86 -11.82
CA ARG A 186 10.80 10.58 -12.97
C ARG A 186 9.41 10.07 -13.34
N SER A 187 9.21 8.75 -13.34
CA SER A 187 7.90 8.14 -13.63
C SER A 187 6.87 8.51 -12.56
N LEU A 188 7.28 8.51 -11.28
CA LEU A 188 6.40 8.87 -10.17
C LEU A 188 6.02 10.36 -10.17
N VAL A 189 6.94 11.25 -10.56
CA VAL A 189 6.60 12.68 -10.77
C VAL A 189 5.62 12.82 -11.92
N ALA A 190 5.86 12.15 -13.05
CA ALA A 190 4.96 12.18 -14.20
C ALA A 190 3.56 11.66 -13.84
N GLU A 191 3.46 10.58 -13.07
CA GLU A 191 2.20 10.05 -12.55
C GLU A 191 1.49 11.04 -11.60
N ALA A 192 2.23 11.66 -10.68
CA ALA A 192 1.69 12.67 -9.78
C ALA A 192 1.16 13.90 -10.54
N ARG A 193 1.81 14.27 -11.64
CA ARG A 193 1.37 15.35 -12.54
C ARG A 193 0.13 14.95 -13.35
N SER A 194 0.02 13.70 -13.79
CA SER A 194 -1.12 13.26 -14.61
C SER A 194 -2.38 13.02 -13.77
N SER A 195 -2.23 12.43 -12.60
CA SER A 195 -3.35 11.93 -11.78
C SER A 195 -3.64 12.76 -10.55
N GLY A 196 -2.80 13.73 -10.22
CA GLY A 196 -2.83 14.46 -8.96
C GLY A 196 -2.40 15.92 -9.04
N ALA A 197 -2.34 16.52 -10.23
CA ALA A 197 -1.81 17.87 -10.43
C ALA A 197 -2.49 18.93 -9.54
N ARG A 198 -3.77 18.76 -9.22
CA ARG A 198 -4.54 19.71 -8.42
C ARG A 198 -4.42 19.48 -6.91
N THR A 199 -3.91 18.33 -6.51
CA THR A 199 -3.99 17.82 -5.13
C THR A 199 -2.64 17.37 -4.58
N SER A 200 -1.57 17.55 -5.35
CA SER A 200 -0.18 17.27 -4.95
C SER A 200 0.56 18.57 -4.65
N PHE A 201 1.37 18.57 -3.60
CA PHE A 201 1.96 19.78 -3.05
C PHE A 201 3.42 19.58 -2.66
N VAL A 202 4.16 20.67 -2.65
CA VAL A 202 5.53 20.76 -2.13
C VAL A 202 5.62 21.83 -1.06
N THR A 203 6.52 21.65 -0.09
CA THR A 203 6.91 22.72 0.83
C THR A 203 8.21 23.34 0.35
N ARG A 204 8.23 24.67 0.28
CA ARG A 204 9.42 25.45 -0.06
C ARG A 204 9.98 26.12 1.18
N SER A 205 11.30 26.14 1.29
CA SER A 205 12.08 27.00 2.18
C SER A 205 12.89 27.95 1.29
N GLY A 206 12.38 29.17 1.08
CA GLY A 206 12.89 30.07 0.04
C GLY A 206 12.80 29.43 -1.36
N LYS A 207 13.94 29.27 -2.03
CA LYS A 207 13.99 28.68 -3.39
C LYS A 207 14.00 27.16 -3.40
N ARG A 208 14.32 26.49 -2.28
CA ARG A 208 14.51 25.04 -2.17
C ARG A 208 13.20 24.33 -1.82
N VAL A 209 12.91 23.21 -2.47
CA VAL A 209 11.88 22.25 -2.04
C VAL A 209 12.44 21.37 -0.91
N VAL A 210 11.69 21.27 0.19
CA VAL A 210 12.09 20.54 1.41
C VAL A 210 11.10 19.44 1.81
N GLY A 211 9.96 19.36 1.14
CA GLY A 211 9.01 18.27 1.32
C GLY A 211 8.04 18.16 0.14
N ILE A 212 7.46 16.98 -0.02
CA ILE A 212 6.51 16.64 -1.07
C ILE A 212 5.41 15.74 -0.51
N VAL A 213 4.19 15.95 -1.00
CA VAL A 213 3.11 14.97 -0.94
C VAL A 213 2.50 14.83 -2.34
N THR A 214 2.35 13.61 -2.81
CA THR A 214 1.63 13.31 -4.06
C THR A 214 0.32 12.60 -3.74
N THR A 215 -0.69 12.86 -4.55
CA THR A 215 -1.96 12.16 -4.45
C THR A 215 -2.44 11.75 -5.84
N ASN A 216 -3.37 10.82 -5.91
CA ASN A 216 -4.14 10.51 -7.10
C ASN A 216 -5.60 10.88 -6.80
N GLU A 217 -6.23 11.54 -7.76
CA GLU A 217 -7.64 11.94 -7.68
C GLU A 217 -8.58 10.72 -7.73
N PRO A 218 -9.80 10.82 -7.17
CA PRO A 218 -10.77 9.76 -7.29
C PRO A 218 -11.13 9.56 -8.75
N GLY A 219 -11.13 8.31 -9.19
CA GLY A 219 -11.68 7.95 -10.50
C GLY A 219 -13.09 8.53 -10.67
N THR A 220 -13.38 9.07 -11.84
CA THR A 220 -14.67 9.71 -12.14
C THR A 220 -15.69 8.72 -12.71
N SER A 221 -15.25 7.54 -13.13
CA SER A 221 -16.09 6.48 -13.70
C SER A 221 -16.67 5.58 -12.61
N ASP A 222 -17.94 5.25 -12.76
CA ASP A 222 -18.60 4.21 -11.97
C ASP A 222 -18.28 2.80 -12.50
N ASP A 223 -17.71 2.67 -13.71
CA ASP A 223 -17.29 1.40 -14.30
C ASP A 223 -16.13 0.80 -13.47
N PRO A 224 -16.30 -0.41 -12.89
CA PRO A 224 -15.24 -1.09 -12.17
C PRO A 224 -13.94 -1.29 -12.98
N ALA A 225 -14.03 -1.43 -14.30
CA ALA A 225 -12.87 -1.59 -15.18
C ALA A 225 -12.00 -0.33 -15.22
N ASP A 226 -12.62 0.85 -15.15
CA ASP A 226 -11.98 2.16 -15.23
C ASP A 226 -11.57 2.72 -13.86
N LYS A 227 -11.93 2.03 -12.77
CA LYS A 227 -11.53 2.46 -11.43
C LYS A 227 -10.01 2.34 -11.26
N PRO A 228 -9.36 3.38 -10.71
CA PRO A 228 -7.95 3.30 -10.32
C PRO A 228 -7.68 2.08 -9.43
N TRP A 229 -6.48 1.53 -9.55
CA TRP A 229 -6.10 0.27 -8.88
C TRP A 229 -6.37 0.31 -7.37
N PHE A 230 -6.11 1.44 -6.71
CA PHE A 230 -6.30 1.61 -5.26
C PHE A 230 -7.77 1.60 -4.85
N ALA A 231 -8.69 2.06 -5.71
CA ALA A 231 -10.12 2.08 -5.40
C ALA A 231 -10.70 0.67 -5.29
N ARG A 232 -10.04 -0.34 -5.86
CA ARG A 232 -10.44 -1.76 -5.77
C ARG A 232 -10.12 -2.39 -4.42
N SER A 233 -9.30 -1.73 -3.60
CA SER A 233 -8.96 -2.19 -2.25
C SER A 233 -10.04 -1.88 -1.21
N THR A 234 -11.08 -1.10 -1.56
CA THR A 234 -12.12 -0.69 -0.61
C THR A 234 -13.51 -0.72 -1.24
N SER A 235 -14.55 -0.85 -0.41
CA SER A 235 -15.95 -0.66 -0.81
C SER A 235 -16.37 0.81 -0.87
N LEU A 236 -15.53 1.73 -0.42
CA LEU A 236 -15.84 3.15 -0.34
C LEU A 236 -15.92 3.79 -1.74
N ALA A 237 -16.80 4.76 -1.89
CA ALA A 237 -16.96 5.53 -3.12
C ALA A 237 -16.12 6.82 -3.09
N ARG A 238 -15.69 7.29 -4.27
CA ARG A 238 -14.92 8.53 -4.46
C ARG A 238 -13.69 8.59 -3.55
N VAL A 239 -12.85 7.58 -3.70
CA VAL A 239 -11.63 7.39 -2.91
C VAL A 239 -10.47 8.00 -3.66
N GLY A 240 -9.69 8.86 -3.01
CA GLY A 240 -8.39 9.30 -3.51
C GLY A 240 -7.26 8.49 -2.89
N TYR A 241 -6.07 8.57 -3.47
CA TYR A 241 -4.88 7.89 -2.96
C TYR A 241 -3.81 8.91 -2.61
N LEU A 242 -3.08 8.68 -1.53
CA LEU A 242 -1.88 9.42 -1.17
C LEU A 242 -0.69 8.53 -1.49
N GLY A 243 0.08 8.91 -2.51
CA GLY A 243 1.12 8.08 -3.09
C GLY A 243 2.45 8.22 -2.37
N LEU A 244 3.05 9.40 -2.44
CA LEU A 244 4.36 9.68 -1.84
C LEU A 244 4.23 10.78 -0.80
N ALA A 245 4.99 10.65 0.27
CA ALA A 245 5.09 11.66 1.31
C ALA A 245 6.52 11.66 1.87
N TYR A 246 7.25 12.75 1.66
CA TYR A 246 8.60 12.88 2.17
C TYR A 246 8.93 14.30 2.63
N VAL A 247 9.72 14.40 3.70
CA VAL A 247 10.32 15.66 4.20
C VAL A 247 11.78 15.38 4.50
N VAL A 248 12.67 16.26 4.02
CA VAL A 248 14.10 16.12 4.23
C VAL A 248 14.45 16.17 5.73
N PRO A 249 15.48 15.43 6.20
CA PRO A 249 15.74 15.22 7.64
C PRO A 249 15.75 16.49 8.50
N ASP A 250 16.40 17.57 8.05
CA ASP A 250 16.55 18.82 8.81
C ASP A 250 15.21 19.53 9.16
N PHE A 251 14.13 19.17 8.45
CA PHE A 251 12.81 19.78 8.61
C PHE A 251 11.79 18.83 9.25
N ARG A 252 12.20 17.62 9.66
CA ARG A 252 11.35 16.67 10.40
C ARG A 252 11.04 17.20 11.80
N GLY A 253 9.90 16.79 12.36
CA GLY A 253 9.43 17.23 13.68
C GLY A 253 8.91 18.67 13.74
N ARG A 254 8.86 19.40 12.62
CA ARG A 254 8.40 20.81 12.56
C ARG A 254 6.99 21.00 11.98
N GLY A 255 6.22 19.92 11.87
CA GLY A 255 4.85 19.97 11.33
C GLY A 255 4.73 20.05 9.79
N VAL A 256 5.85 20.14 9.05
CA VAL A 256 5.84 20.28 7.57
C VAL A 256 5.00 19.22 6.87
N MET A 257 5.17 17.94 7.23
CA MET A 257 4.39 16.86 6.61
C MET A 257 2.90 16.98 6.94
N SER A 258 2.56 17.29 8.20
CA SER A 258 1.15 17.47 8.60
C SER A 258 0.49 18.62 7.85
N SER A 259 1.19 19.73 7.63
CA SER A 259 0.69 20.85 6.83
C SER A 259 0.51 20.46 5.35
N LEU A 260 1.46 19.72 4.76
CA LEU A 260 1.34 19.20 3.39
C LEU A 260 0.13 18.27 3.23
N VAL A 261 -0.01 17.28 4.12
CA VAL A 261 -1.12 16.33 4.08
C VAL A 261 -2.45 17.05 4.27
N THR A 262 -2.51 18.04 5.15
CA THR A 262 -3.73 18.85 5.35
C THR A 262 -4.11 19.62 4.07
N ALA A 263 -3.13 20.23 3.38
CA ALA A 263 -3.37 20.91 2.11
C ALA A 263 -3.84 19.94 1.02
N ALA A 264 -3.20 18.77 0.91
CA ALA A 264 -3.58 17.72 -0.03
C ALA A 264 -5.00 17.21 0.22
N HIS A 265 -5.36 16.95 1.48
CA HIS A 265 -6.71 16.53 1.86
C HIS A 265 -7.76 17.62 1.60
N ALA A 266 -7.44 18.89 1.87
CA ALA A 266 -8.35 19.99 1.58
C ALA A 266 -8.64 20.09 0.07
N ALA A 267 -7.61 20.00 -0.77
CA ALA A 267 -7.76 20.01 -2.22
C ALA A 267 -8.52 18.77 -2.74
N GLN A 268 -8.26 17.59 -2.17
CA GLN A 268 -9.02 16.36 -2.47
C GLN A 268 -10.51 16.53 -2.11
N ARG A 269 -10.82 17.13 -0.97
CA ARG A 269 -12.20 17.42 -0.58
C ARG A 269 -12.89 18.37 -1.55
N GLU A 270 -12.19 19.40 -2.04
CA GLU A 270 -12.73 20.35 -3.02
C GLU A 270 -13.13 19.71 -4.34
N ILE A 271 -12.41 18.66 -4.77
CA ILE A 271 -12.76 17.87 -5.97
C ILE A 271 -13.76 16.74 -5.68
N GLY A 272 -14.31 16.66 -4.47
CA GLY A 272 -15.37 15.74 -4.09
C GLY A 272 -14.90 14.36 -3.61
N THR A 273 -13.63 14.20 -3.26
CA THR A 273 -13.11 13.00 -2.60
C THR A 273 -13.76 12.84 -1.22
N ARG A 274 -14.22 11.62 -0.92
CA ARG A 274 -14.91 11.31 0.35
C ARG A 274 -14.03 10.53 1.32
N ALA A 275 -13.12 9.72 0.79
CA ALA A 275 -12.19 8.94 1.58
C ALA A 275 -10.81 8.96 0.92
N MET A 276 -9.77 8.79 1.74
CA MET A 276 -8.39 8.68 1.26
C MET A 276 -7.80 7.35 1.69
N ILE A 277 -6.97 6.78 0.81
CA ILE A 277 -6.13 5.63 1.10
C ILE A 277 -4.67 6.04 1.04
N ALA A 278 -3.83 5.42 1.87
CA ALA A 278 -2.38 5.55 1.80
C ALA A 278 -1.75 4.20 2.14
N ASP A 279 -0.73 3.79 1.40
CA ASP A 279 0.13 2.66 1.79
C ASP A 279 1.36 3.19 2.53
N TYR A 280 1.73 2.54 3.63
CA TYR A 280 2.89 2.95 4.41
C TYR A 280 3.51 1.79 5.19
N SER A 281 4.83 1.88 5.42
CA SER A 281 5.58 0.91 6.21
C SER A 281 5.04 0.80 7.64
N VAL A 282 4.89 -0.44 8.14
CA VAL A 282 4.53 -0.70 9.55
C VAL A 282 5.73 -0.57 10.49
N THR A 283 6.95 -0.69 9.95
CA THR A 283 8.19 -0.64 10.73
C THR A 283 8.85 0.74 10.72
N ASN A 284 8.46 1.62 9.79
CA ASN A 284 8.92 3.01 9.78
C ASN A 284 8.25 3.81 10.94
N PRO A 285 9.01 4.25 11.96
CA PRO A 285 8.44 4.90 13.14
C PRO A 285 7.85 6.28 12.84
N TYR A 286 8.29 6.94 11.77
CA TYR A 286 7.73 8.22 11.33
C TYR A 286 6.37 8.04 10.66
N SER A 287 6.24 7.03 9.80
CA SER A 287 5.03 6.79 9.01
C SER A 287 3.84 6.41 9.89
N CYS A 288 3.96 5.35 10.70
CA CYS A 288 2.83 4.88 11.50
C CYS A 288 2.26 5.96 12.44
N SER A 289 3.15 6.69 13.12
CA SER A 289 2.72 7.72 14.07
C SER A 289 2.06 8.91 13.37
N LEU A 290 2.55 9.32 12.20
CA LEU A 290 1.93 10.36 11.38
C LEU A 290 0.53 9.94 10.95
N TRP A 291 0.40 8.83 10.23
CA TRP A 291 -0.87 8.46 9.58
C TRP A 291 -2.01 8.26 10.57
N HIS A 292 -1.75 7.63 11.72
CA HIS A 292 -2.75 7.51 12.78
C HIS A 292 -3.16 8.86 13.37
N LYS A 293 -2.22 9.79 13.56
CA LYS A 293 -2.54 11.16 14.01
C LYS A 293 -3.34 11.95 12.96
N THR A 294 -3.15 11.66 11.68
CA THR A 294 -3.94 12.25 10.58
C THR A 294 -5.28 11.54 10.34
N GLY A 295 -5.68 10.61 11.23
CA GLY A 295 -6.98 9.94 11.19
C GLY A 295 -7.05 8.71 10.30
N TYR A 296 -5.94 8.29 9.68
CA TYR A 296 -5.89 7.02 8.98
C TYR A 296 -5.92 5.88 10.00
N ARG A 297 -6.85 4.96 9.80
CA ARG A 297 -6.88 3.68 10.51
C ARG A 297 -6.43 2.56 9.58
N PRO A 298 -5.84 1.47 10.09
CA PRO A 298 -5.51 0.32 9.27
C PRO A 298 -6.77 -0.24 8.59
N LEU A 299 -6.68 -0.54 7.30
CA LEU A 299 -7.70 -1.28 6.54
C LEU A 299 -7.17 -2.67 6.18
N HIS A 300 -5.95 -2.73 5.65
CA HIS A 300 -5.27 -3.98 5.32
C HIS A 300 -3.81 -3.98 5.76
N HIS A 301 -3.28 -5.18 5.91
CA HIS A 301 -1.85 -5.43 6.07
C HIS A 301 -1.33 -6.19 4.85
N THR A 302 -0.15 -5.77 4.39
CA THR A 302 0.65 -6.53 3.43
C THR A 302 1.72 -7.29 4.20
N TRP A 303 1.69 -8.61 4.06
CA TRP A 303 2.58 -9.54 4.73
C TRP A 303 3.56 -10.11 3.72
N ARG A 304 4.79 -10.34 4.14
CA ARG A 304 5.78 -11.07 3.35
C ARG A 304 6.46 -12.14 4.19
N ARG A 305 6.77 -13.25 3.54
CA ARG A 305 7.64 -14.32 4.01
C ARG A 305 8.68 -14.59 2.93
N ARG A 306 9.94 -14.78 3.33
CA ARG A 306 10.93 -15.34 2.40
C ARG A 306 10.56 -16.79 2.10
N VAL A 307 10.55 -17.14 0.82
CA VAL A 307 10.34 -18.52 0.40
C VAL A 307 11.53 -19.35 0.88
N PRO A 308 11.31 -20.51 1.54
CA PRO A 308 12.39 -21.39 1.94
C PRO A 308 13.28 -21.79 0.76
N VAL A 309 14.58 -21.90 1.03
CA VAL A 309 15.55 -22.47 0.08
C VAL A 309 15.30 -23.97 -0.02
N SER A 310 15.37 -24.51 -1.24
CA SER A 310 15.24 -25.95 -1.51
C SER A 310 16.52 -26.72 -1.25
#